data_AF-A0A537EAW3-F1
#
_entry.id   AF-A0A537EAW3-F1
#
_cell.length_a   1.000
_cell.length_b   1.000
_cell.length_c   1.000
_cell.angle_alpha   90.00
_cell.angle_beta   90.00
_cell.angle_gamma   90.00
#
_symmetry.space_group_name_H-M   'P 1'
#
loop_
_entity.id
_entity.type
_entity.pdbx_description
1 polymer ?
#
loop_
_entity_poly.entity_id
_entity_poly.type
_entity_poly.pdbx_seq_one_letter_code
_entity_poly.pdbx_strand_id
1 'polypeptide(L)'
;MDPTILVVSITGVAVTVGLIYYSFRTLFLFKRNVAARAWIYISLSAIFSSVGVVAFLAESVAPIGLLPVGGVLETVGASFLFLGLRKNFLFWASKDHFA
;
A
#
# COMPACT_ATOMS: atom_id res chain seq x y z
N MET A 1 20.29 -21.60 4.92
CA MET A 1 19.11 -20.71 4.92
C MET A 1 18.07 -21.36 5.81
N ASP A 2 17.52 -20.64 6.78
CA ASP A 2 16.54 -21.19 7.71
C ASP A 2 15.22 -21.50 6.97
N PRO A 3 14.69 -22.74 7.01
CA PRO A 3 13.45 -23.09 6.33
C PRO A 3 12.27 -22.24 6.81
N THR A 4 12.26 -21.77 8.06
CA THR A 4 11.20 -20.91 8.59
C THR A 4 11.17 -19.54 7.90
N ILE A 5 12.33 -18.92 7.69
CA ILE A 5 12.46 -17.64 6.97
C ILE A 5 11.96 -17.80 5.54
N LEU A 6 12.31 -18.91 4.89
CA LEU A 6 11.86 -19.19 3.52
C LEU A 6 10.32 -19.31 3.44
N VAL A 7 9.70 -20.07 4.35
CA VAL A 7 8.22 -20.22 4.38
C VAL A 7 7.52 -18.89 4.67
N VAL A 8 8.02 -18.12 5.63
CA VAL A 8 7.47 -16.81 5.99
C VAL A 8 7.59 -15.85 4.80
N SER A 9 8.73 -15.81 4.12
CA SER A 9 8.93 -14.94 2.95
C SER A 9 8.04 -15.32 1.78
N ILE A 10 7.91 -16.61 1.45
CA ILE A 10 7.03 -17.07 0.36
C ILE A 10 5.56 -16.73 0.67
N THR A 11 5.11 -17.02 1.90
CA THR A 11 3.74 -16.73 2.34
C THR A 11 3.48 -15.22 2.34
N GLY A 12 4.42 -14.44 2.87
CA GLY A 12 4.35 -12.99 2.90
C GLY A 12 4.26 -12.40 1.50
N VAL A 13 5.07 -12.87 0.55
CA VAL A 13 5.01 -12.42 -0.85
C VAL A 13 3.65 -12.76 -1.47
N ALA A 14 3.14 -13.98 -1.27
CA ALA A 14 1.85 -14.39 -1.83
C ALA A 14 0.69 -13.51 -1.32
N VAL A 15 0.63 -13.23 -0.02
CA VAL A 15 -0.37 -12.33 0.58
C VAL A 15 -0.22 -10.92 0.03
N THR A 16 1.02 -10.44 -0.06
CA THR A 16 1.32 -9.08 -0.51
C THR A 16 0.96 -8.86 -1.98
N VAL A 17 1.19 -9.86 -2.85
CA VAL A 17 0.73 -9.83 -4.24
C VAL A 17 -0.79 -9.74 -4.33
N GLY A 18 -1.51 -10.47 -3.46
CA GLY A 18 -2.97 -10.35 -3.36
C GLY A 18 -3.41 -8.92 -3.01
N LEU A 19 -2.77 -8.30 -2.02
CA LEU A 19 -3.05 -6.91 -1.62
C LEU A 19 -2.78 -5.92 -2.74
N ILE A 20 -1.68 -6.08 -3.49
CA ILE A 20 -1.35 -5.26 -4.66
C ILE A 20 -2.45 -5.38 -5.71
N TYR A 21 -2.87 -6.61 -6.03
CA TYR A 21 -3.94 -6.86 -7.00
C TYR A 21 -5.25 -6.18 -6.61
N TYR A 22 -5.68 -6.33 -5.36
CA TYR A 22 -6.90 -5.68 -4.86
C TYR A 22 -6.79 -4.16 -4.85
N SER A 23 -5.61 -3.62 -4.53
CA SER A 23 -5.36 -2.18 -4.54
C SER A 23 -5.45 -1.61 -5.95
N PHE A 24 -4.89 -2.28 -6.95
CA PHE A 24 -5.07 -1.90 -8.36
C PHE A 24 -6.53 -1.97 -8.79
N ARG A 25 -7.24 -3.05 -8.47
CA ARG A 25 -8.67 -3.17 -8.78
C ARG A 25 -9.47 -2.02 -8.18
N THR A 26 -9.15 -1.62 -6.95
CA THR A 26 -9.77 -0.51 -6.24
C THR A 26 -9.49 0.83 -6.92
N LEU A 27 -8.25 1.07 -7.38
CA LEU A 27 -7.90 2.24 -8.19
C LEU A 27 -8.76 2.36 -9.46
N PHE A 28 -8.98 1.26 -10.17
CA PHE A 28 -9.78 1.26 -11.39
C PHE A 28 -11.26 1.59 -11.13
N LEU A 29 -11.84 1.04 -10.06
CA LEU A 29 -13.23 1.31 -9.66
C LEU A 29 -13.44 2.79 -9.31
N PHE A 30 -12.48 3.37 -8.59
CA PHE A 30 -12.57 4.73 -8.08
C PHE A 30 -12.09 5.81 -9.07
N LYS A 31 -11.67 5.46 -10.29
CA LYS A 31 -11.21 6.48 -11.26
C LYS A 31 -12.31 7.44 -11.76
N ARG A 32 -13.60 7.10 -11.56
CA ARG A 32 -14.75 7.84 -12.13
C ARG A 32 -15.52 8.78 -11.20
N ASN A 33 -15.25 8.82 -9.89
CA ASN A 33 -16.04 9.61 -8.93
C ASN A 33 -15.21 10.68 -8.17
N VAL A 34 -15.83 11.79 -7.76
CA VAL A 34 -15.12 12.89 -7.06
C VAL A 34 -14.76 12.51 -5.61
N ALA A 35 -15.65 11.80 -4.91
CA ALA A 35 -15.40 11.17 -3.60
C ALA A 35 -14.28 10.10 -3.65
N ALA A 36 -13.88 9.72 -4.85
CA ALA A 36 -12.96 8.63 -5.09
C ALA A 36 -11.48 9.04 -5.04
N ARG A 37 -11.18 10.35 -5.02
CA ARG A 37 -9.79 10.83 -4.90
C ARG A 37 -9.12 10.38 -3.60
N ALA A 38 -9.85 10.33 -2.49
CA ALA A 38 -9.32 9.84 -1.21
C ALA A 38 -8.92 8.36 -1.31
N TRP A 39 -9.80 7.54 -1.88
CA TRP A 39 -9.57 6.12 -2.14
C TRP A 39 -8.41 5.85 -3.09
N ILE A 40 -8.16 6.75 -4.04
CA ILE A 40 -6.97 6.67 -4.91
C ILE A 40 -5.68 6.77 -4.10
N TYR A 41 -5.57 7.73 -3.18
CA TYR A 41 -4.38 7.87 -2.33
C TYR A 41 -4.21 6.69 -1.37
N ILE A 42 -5.30 6.20 -0.77
CA ILE A 42 -5.26 5.02 0.11
C ILE A 42 -4.83 3.77 -0.68
N SER A 43 -5.30 3.61 -1.92
CA SER A 43 -4.90 2.48 -2.76
C SER A 43 -3.44 2.59 -3.23
N LEU A 44 -2.97 3.80 -3.56
CA LEU A 44 -1.56 4.05 -3.85
C LEU A 44 -0.68 3.74 -2.63
N SER A 45 -1.11 4.14 -1.44
CA SER A 45 -0.44 3.80 -0.19
C SER A 45 -0.26 2.29 -0.03
N ALA A 46 -1.35 1.54 -0.20
CA ALA A 46 -1.33 0.09 -0.10
C ALA A 46 -0.38 -0.55 -1.13
N ILE A 47 -0.31 -0.03 -2.35
CA ILE A 47 0.64 -0.51 -3.37
C ILE A 47 2.09 -0.25 -2.93
N PHE A 48 2.43 0.99 -2.56
CA PHE A 48 3.79 1.34 -2.18
C PHE A 48 4.28 0.59 -0.95
N SER A 49 3.46 0.50 0.10
CA SER A 49 3.78 -0.32 1.29
C SER A 49 3.91 -1.80 0.94
N SER A 50 3.03 -2.35 0.11
CA SER A 50 3.15 -3.75 -0.33
C SER A 50 4.46 -4.01 -1.07
N VAL A 51 4.89 -3.12 -1.98
CA VAL A 51 6.19 -3.27 -2.64
C VAL A 51 7.35 -3.13 -1.64
N GLY A 52 7.22 -2.26 -0.63
CA GLY A 52 8.17 -2.13 0.47
C GLY A 52 8.33 -3.43 1.28
N VAL A 53 7.22 -4.06 1.65
CA VAL A 53 7.19 -5.36 2.33
C VAL A 53 7.87 -6.44 1.46
N VAL A 54 7.60 -6.48 0.16
CA VAL A 54 8.28 -7.42 -0.75
C VAL A 54 9.79 -7.20 -0.75
N ALA A 55 10.26 -5.95 -0.74
CA ALA A 55 11.69 -5.64 -0.65
C ALA A 55 12.32 -6.14 0.66
N PHE A 56 11.62 -6.02 1.80
CA PHE A 56 12.09 -6.56 3.08
C PHE A 56 12.11 -8.09 3.13
N LEU A 57 11.08 -8.74 2.58
CA LEU A 57 11.01 -10.20 2.50
C LEU A 57 12.08 -10.74 1.55
N ALA A 58 12.35 -10.04 0.44
CA ALA A 58 13.40 -10.38 -0.50
C ALA A 58 14.79 -10.24 0.13
N GLU A 59 15.06 -9.16 0.89
CA GLU A 59 16.33 -9.03 1.61
C GLU A 59 16.53 -10.17 2.62
N SER A 60 15.46 -10.55 3.33
CA SER A 60 15.50 -11.63 4.31
C SER A 60 15.87 -12.99 3.68
N VAL A 61 15.65 -13.13 2.37
CA VAL A 61 15.99 -14.31 1.57
C VAL A 61 17.39 -14.17 0.96
N ALA A 62 17.66 -13.03 0.34
CA ALA A 62 18.92 -12.72 -0.30
C ALA A 62 19.33 -11.28 0.06
N PRO A 63 20.34 -11.09 0.94
CA PRO A 63 20.76 -9.77 1.36
C PRO A 63 21.53 -9.08 0.23
N ILE A 64 20.82 -8.29 -0.58
CA ILE A 64 21.35 -7.59 -1.76
C ILE A 64 21.22 -6.06 -1.64
N GLY A 65 20.92 -5.55 -0.44
CA GLY A 65 20.81 -4.12 -0.17
C GLY A 65 19.44 -3.53 -0.47
N LEU A 66 18.36 -4.32 -0.36
CA LEU A 66 16.98 -3.87 -0.58
C LEU A 66 16.36 -3.16 0.65
N LEU A 67 16.96 -3.25 1.84
CA LEU A 67 16.43 -2.61 3.05
C LEU A 67 16.15 -1.10 2.88
N PRO A 68 17.07 -0.28 2.34
CA PRO A 68 16.81 1.14 2.15
C PRO A 68 15.68 1.40 1.15
N VAL A 69 15.59 0.56 0.11
CA VAL A 69 14.53 0.65 -0.90
C VAL A 69 13.18 0.38 -0.26
N GLY A 70 13.07 -0.69 0.54
CA GLY A 70 11.86 -1.00 1.30
C GLY A 70 11.43 0.14 2.23
N GLY A 71 12.38 0.73 2.96
CA GLY A 71 12.12 1.86 3.85
C GLY A 71 11.61 3.12 3.13
N VAL A 72 12.18 3.44 1.97
CA VAL A 72 11.71 4.57 1.14
C VAL A 72 10.29 4.31 0.64
N LEU A 73 10.02 3.10 0.15
CA LEU A 73 8.69 2.72 -0.36
C LEU A 73 7.62 2.78 0.74
N GLU A 74 7.93 2.32 1.95
CA GLU A 74 7.03 2.46 3.10
C GLU A 74 6.77 3.93 3.46
N THR A 75 7.81 4.77 3.41
CA THR A 75 7.67 6.22 3.69
C THR A 75 6.76 6.89 2.66
N VAL A 76 6.90 6.53 1.39
CA VAL A 76 6.02 6.99 0.31
C VAL A 76 4.59 6.46 0.51
N GLY A 77 4.45 5.19 0.88
CA GLY A 77 3.17 4.56 1.21
C GLY A 77 2.46 5.28 2.35
N ALA A 78 3.15 5.54 3.46
CA ALA A 78 2.63 6.29 4.61
C ALA A 78 2.22 7.71 4.23
N SER A 79 3.02 8.40 3.41
CA SER A 79 2.69 9.75 2.91
C SER A 79 1.37 9.76 2.15
N PHE A 80 1.17 8.80 1.25
CA PHE A 80 -0.10 8.65 0.54
C PHE A 80 -1.26 8.29 1.47
N LEU A 81 -1.04 7.48 2.51
CA LEU A 81 -2.06 7.17 3.49
C LEU A 81 -2.56 8.44 4.19
N PHE A 82 -1.63 9.27 4.67
CA PHE A 82 -1.96 10.54 5.32
C PHE A 82 -2.75 11.47 4.40
N LEU A 83 -2.34 11.60 3.13
CA LEU A 83 -3.07 12.41 2.15
C LEU A 83 -4.47 11.87 1.88
N GLY A 84 -4.62 10.54 1.79
CA GLY A 84 -5.90 9.88 1.60
C GLY A 84 -6.84 10.07 2.78
N LEU A 85 -6.36 9.81 3.99
CA LEU A 85 -7.12 10.01 5.23
C LEU A 85 -7.54 11.46 5.43
N ARG A 86 -6.63 12.41 5.18
CA ARG A 86 -6.95 13.85 5.26
C ARG A 86 -8.06 14.25 4.29
N LYS A 87 -8.03 13.76 3.05
CA LYS A 87 -9.09 14.04 2.08
C LYS A 87 -10.42 13.39 2.47
N ASN A 88 -10.37 12.17 3.02
CA ASN A 88 -11.57 11.50 3.51
C ASN A 88 -12.19 12.27 4.69
N PHE A 89 -11.38 12.72 5.65
CA PHE A 89 -11.83 13.56 6.75
C PHE A 89 -12.48 14.86 6.26
N LEU A 90 -11.85 15.58 5.33
CA LEU A 90 -12.41 16.82 4.79
C LEU A 90 -13.70 16.62 4.01
N PHE A 91 -13.86 15.46 3.35
CA PHE A 91 -15.12 15.05 2.75
C PHE A 91 -16.18 14.94 3.86
N TRP A 92 -16.03 14.01 4.80
CA TRP A 92 -17.01 13.82 5.88
C TRP A 92 -17.29 15.04 6.77
N ALA A 93 -16.33 15.95 6.90
CA ALA A 93 -16.49 17.18 7.68
C ALA A 93 -17.22 18.31 6.92
N SER A 94 -17.43 18.19 5.60
CA SER A 94 -18.13 19.23 4.84
C SER A 94 -19.64 19.13 5.07
N LYS A 95 -20.29 20.28 5.36
CA LYS A 95 -21.71 20.37 5.74
C LYS A 95 -22.68 20.00 4.60
N ASP A 96 -22.19 19.84 3.38
CA ASP A 96 -23.00 19.68 2.17
C ASP A 96 -23.10 18.20 1.70
N HIS A 97 -22.74 17.23 2.54
CA HIS A 97 -22.71 15.81 2.14
C HIS A 97 -24.08 15.16 1.94
N PHE A 98 -25.11 15.71 2.57
CA PHE A 98 -26.47 15.16 2.59
C PHE A 98 -27.54 16.16 2.10
N ALA A 99 -27.12 17.30 1.54
CA ALA A 99 -28.02 18.35 1.04
C ALA A 99 -28.28 18.21 -0.47
#